data_AF-A0A2T6MZG1-F1
#
_entry.id   AF-A0A2T6MZG1-F1
#
_cell.length_a   1.000
_cell.length_b   1.000
_cell.length_c   1.000
_cell.angle_alpha   90.00
_cell.angle_beta   90.00
_cell.angle_gamma   90.00
#
_symmetry.space_group_name_H-M   'P 1'
#
loop_
_entity.id
_entity.type
_entity.pdbx_description
1 polymer ?
#
loop_
_entity_poly.entity_id
_entity_poly.type
_entity_poly.pdbx_seq_one_letter_code
_entity_poly.pdbx_strand_id
1 'polypeptide(L)' 'RRVGDRVALQGNLDPCTLYASPQRIREEVAQVLASFGKGSGHVFNLGHGIHPQIDPEHAGVFVEAVHELSRPYHVDD' A
#
# COMPACT_ATOMS: atom_id res chain seq x y z
N ARG A 1 -3.96 -13.37 12.88
CA ARG A 1 -4.46 -11.97 12.94
C ARG A 1 -4.79 -11.60 14.39
N ARG A 2 -4.44 -10.39 14.88
CA ARG A 2 -4.65 -9.97 16.29
C ARG A 2 -5.96 -9.22 16.53
N VAL A 3 -6.30 -8.26 15.66
CA VAL A 3 -7.49 -7.41 15.86
C VAL A 3 -8.74 -7.89 15.12
N GLY A 4 -8.59 -8.72 14.09
CA GLY A 4 -9.72 -9.24 13.30
C GLY A 4 -10.59 -8.10 12.76
N ASP A 5 -11.91 -8.29 12.76
CA ASP A 5 -12.87 -7.33 12.19
C ASP A 5 -13.35 -6.28 13.21
N ARG A 6 -12.64 -6.15 14.35
CA ARG A 6 -13.00 -5.18 15.41
C ARG A 6 -12.68 -3.74 15.01
N VAL A 7 -11.67 -3.55 14.16
CA VAL A 7 -11.20 -2.25 13.67
C VAL A 7 -10.65 -2.40 12.25
N ALA A 8 -10.72 -1.34 11.46
CA ALA A 8 -9.92 -1.22 10.25
C ALA A 8 -8.44 -0.97 10.59
N LEU A 9 -7.54 -1.33 9.69
CA LEU A 9 -6.11 -1.06 9.77
C LEU A 9 -5.72 -0.01 8.73
N GLN A 10 -4.89 0.96 9.14
CA GLN A 10 -4.29 1.95 8.24
C GLN A 10 -2.77 1.77 8.20
N GLY A 11 -2.17 1.85 7.02
CA GLY A 11 -0.71 1.76 6.83
C GLY A 11 -0.31 0.73 5.77
N ASN A 12 0.94 0.28 5.75
CA ASN A 12 2.03 0.52 6.71
C ASN A 12 3.40 0.66 6.04
N LEU A 13 3.43 1.11 4.78
CA LEU A 13 4.63 1.09 3.96
C LEU A 13 5.70 2.08 4.46
N ASP A 14 6.97 1.67 4.46
CA ASP A 14 8.08 2.56 4.80
C ASP A 14 8.21 3.67 3.73
N PRO A 15 8.19 4.97 4.09
CA PRO A 15 8.36 6.07 3.13
C PRO A 15 9.66 5.99 2.33
N CYS A 16 10.72 5.35 2.86
CA CYS A 16 11.99 5.17 2.14
C CYS A 16 11.82 4.32 0.87
N THR A 17 10.77 3.51 0.78
CA THR A 17 10.41 2.75 -0.42
C THR A 17 10.27 3.66 -1.63
N LEU A 18 9.79 4.90 -1.44
CA LEU A 18 9.55 5.84 -2.53
C LEU A 18 10.84 6.43 -3.14
N TYR A 19 12.01 6.13 -2.58
CA TYR A 19 13.29 6.41 -3.25
C TYR A 19 13.72 5.33 -4.26
N ALA A 20 13.09 4.16 -4.22
CA ALA A 20 13.43 3.05 -5.11
C ALA A 20 12.86 3.27 -6.52
N SER A 21 13.18 2.35 -7.45
CA SER A 21 12.61 2.40 -8.79
C SER A 21 11.08 2.25 -8.77
N PRO A 22 10.35 2.76 -9.77
CA PRO A 22 8.90 2.57 -9.90
C PRO A 22 8.46 1.10 -9.80
N GLN A 23 9.25 0.20 -10.39
CA GLN A 23 9.02 -1.25 -10.30
C GLN A 23 9.09 -1.75 -8.85
N ARG A 24 10.10 -1.30 -8.08
CA ARG A 24 10.23 -1.72 -6.68
C ARG A 24 9.10 -1.17 -5.81
N ILE A 25 8.67 0.07 -6.04
CA ILE A 25 7.53 0.66 -5.34
C ILE A 25 6.28 -0.21 -5.53
N ARG A 26 6.00 -0.63 -6.78
CA ARG A 26 4.87 -1.52 -7.10
C ARG A 26 4.97 -2.88 -6.41
N GLU A 27 6.17 -3.47 -6.36
CA GLU A 27 6.41 -4.75 -5.67
C GLU A 27 6.12 -4.67 -4.17
N GLU A 28 6.55 -3.60 -3.50
CA GLU A 28 6.31 -3.40 -2.07
C GLU A 28 4.82 -3.16 -1.78
N VAL A 29 4.14 -2.39 -2.64
CA VAL A 29 2.68 -2.23 -2.56
C VAL A 29 1.97 -3.58 -2.68
N ALA A 30 2.36 -4.41 -3.64
CA ALA A 30 1.80 -5.75 -3.82
C ALA A 30 2.01 -6.64 -2.59
N GLN A 31 3.20 -6.59 -1.98
CA GLN A 31 3.52 -7.35 -0.77
C GLN A 31 2.66 -6.94 0.42
N VAL A 32 2.49 -5.63 0.66
CA VAL A 32 1.65 -5.13 1.75
C VAL A 32 0.19 -5.51 1.53
N LEU A 33 -0.34 -5.37 0.30
CA LEU A 33 -1.70 -5.80 -0.03
C LEU A 33 -1.90 -7.30 0.20
N ALA A 34 -0.97 -8.14 -0.26
CA ALA A 34 -1.00 -9.58 -0.04
C ALA A 34 -0.96 -9.94 1.44
N SER A 35 -0.20 -9.19 2.25
CA SER A 35 -0.12 -9.39 3.69
C SER A 35 -1.44 -9.09 4.42
N PHE A 36 -2.22 -8.13 3.93
CA PHE A 36 -3.55 -7.87 4.45
C PHE A 36 -4.55 -8.92 3.96
N GLY A 37 -4.58 -9.19 2.65
CA GLY A 37 -5.42 -10.20 2.01
C GLY A 37 -6.78 -9.68 1.50
N LYS A 38 -7.69 -10.60 1.18
CA LYS A 38 -9.02 -10.28 0.65
C LYS A 38 -9.92 -9.59 1.69
N GLY A 39 -10.87 -8.78 1.21
CA GLY A 39 -11.92 -8.15 2.01
C GLY A 39 -11.69 -6.68 2.32
N SER A 40 -12.60 -6.08 3.08
CA SER A 40 -12.54 -4.67 3.47
C SER A 40 -11.76 -4.46 4.78
N GLY A 41 -11.57 -3.20 5.19
CA GLY A 41 -10.94 -2.84 6.46
C GLY A 41 -9.44 -2.51 6.38
N HIS A 42 -8.88 -2.35 5.18
CA HIS A 42 -7.53 -1.81 4.97
C HIS A 42 -7.60 -0.45 4.29
N VAL A 43 -7.00 0.56 4.93
CA VAL A 43 -6.67 1.84 4.31
C VAL A 43 -5.16 1.84 4.08
N PHE A 44 -4.73 1.62 2.84
CA PHE A 44 -3.31 1.65 2.53
C PHE A 44 -2.74 3.04 2.82
N ASN A 45 -1.62 3.10 3.54
CA ASN A 45 -0.91 4.36 3.78
C ASN A 45 0.58 4.09 4.02
N LEU A 46 1.38 5.14 4.08
CA LEU A 46 2.72 5.09 4.63
C LEU A 46 2.64 4.90 6.16
N GLY A 47 3.70 4.33 6.75
CA GLY A 47 3.87 4.21 8.20
C GLY A 47 4.34 5.51 8.88
N HIS A 48 4.80 6.48 8.09
CA HIS A 48 5.24 7.80 8.54
C HIS A 48 4.98 8.83 7.43
N GLY A 49 5.13 10.12 7.73
CA GLY A 49 5.04 11.19 6.73
C GLY A 49 6.07 11.06 5.61
N ILE A 50 5.65 11.44 4.40
CA ILE A 50 6.49 11.50 3.20
C ILE A 50 7.66 12.50 3.40
N HIS A 51 8.83 12.14 2.89
CA HIS A 51 10.01 13.02 2.93
C HIS A 51 9.96 14.07 1.81
N PRO A 52 10.39 15.32 2.05
CA PRO A 52 10.35 16.39 1.04
C PRO A 52 11.14 16.12 -0.25
N GLN A 53 12.15 15.26 -0.20
CA GLN A 53 13.04 14.94 -1.32
C GLN A 53 12.52 13.81 -2.21
N ILE A 54 11.38 13.20 -1.88
CA ILE A 54 10.79 12.16 -2.70
C ILE A 54 10.27 12.78 -4.00
N ASP A 55 10.58 12.14 -5.12
CA ASP A 55 10.06 12.51 -6.42
C ASP A 55 8.51 12.40 -6.41
N PRO A 56 7.76 13.47 -6.71
CA PRO A 56 6.31 13.41 -6.82
C PRO A 56 5.83 12.33 -7.80
N GLU A 57 6.59 12.01 -8.85
CA GLU A 57 6.24 10.93 -9.78
C GLU A 57 6.24 9.57 -9.08
N HIS A 58 7.19 9.33 -8.16
CA HIS A 58 7.23 8.10 -7.36
C HIS A 58 6.05 8.00 -6.39
N ALA A 59 5.58 9.12 -5.84
CA ALA A 59 4.34 9.16 -5.07
C ALA A 59 3.12 8.86 -5.95
N GLY A 60 3.12 9.32 -7.21
CA GLY A 60 2.13 8.96 -8.22
C GLY A 60 2.09 7.45 -8.49
N VAL A 61 3.25 6.84 -8.76
CA VAL A 61 3.39 5.39 -8.96
C VAL A 61 2.86 4.62 -7.75
N PHE A 62 3.15 5.07 -6.54
CA PHE A 62 2.63 4.48 -5.31
C PHE A 62 1.09 4.49 -5.25
N VAL A 63 0.46 5.64 -5.51
CA VAL A 63 -1.00 5.77 -5.49
C VAL A 63 -1.65 4.93 -6.58
N GLU A 64 -1.11 4.96 -7.79
CA GLU A 64 -1.61 4.16 -8.92
C GLU A 64 -1.50 2.66 -8.63
N ALA A 65 -0.36 2.21 -8.11
CA ALA A 65 -0.13 0.82 -7.74
C ALA A 65 -1.16 0.33 -6.70
N VAL A 66 -1.46 1.15 -5.68
CA VAL A 66 -2.46 0.79 -4.68
C VAL A 66 -3.83 0.59 -5.33
N HIS A 67 -4.29 1.50 -6.18
CA HIS A 67 -5.60 1.40 -6.83
C HIS A 67 -5.69 0.28 -7.88
N GLU A 68 -4.60 -0.02 -8.58
CA GLU A 68 -4.57 -1.08 -9.60
C GLU A 68 -4.51 -2.46 -8.93
N LEU A 69 -3.54 -2.66 -8.03
CA LEU A 69 -3.19 -3.96 -7.47
C LEU A 69 -4.13 -4.40 -6.34
N SER A 70 -4.90 -3.48 -5.74
CA SER A 70 -5.88 -3.84 -4.69
C SER A 70 -7.17 -4.44 -5.25
N ARG A 71 -7.55 -4.16 -6.51
CA ARG A 71 -8.84 -4.59 -7.09
C ARG A 71 -9.11 -6.10 -6.97
N PRO A 72 -8.15 -7.00 -7.25
CA PRO A 72 -8.37 -8.45 -7.13
C PRO A 72 -8.67 -8.92 -5.69
N TYR A 73 -8.37 -8.12 -4.67
CA TYR A 73 -8.67 -8.44 -3.27
C TYR A 73 -10.13 -8.13 -2.87
N HIS A 74 -10.89 -7.50 -3.77
CA HIS A 74 -12.27 -7.03 -3.54
C HIS A 74 -13.28 -7.51 -4.58
N VAL A 75 -12.88 -8.36 -5.52
CA VAL A 75 -13.82 -9.06 -6.38
C VAL A 75 -14.29 -10.33 -5.67
N ASP A 76 -15.61 -10.52 -5.61
CA ASP A 76 -16.19 -11.77 -5.15
C ASP A 76 -15.88 -12.88 -6.18
N ASP A 77 -15.55 -14.09 -5.70
CA ASP A 77 -15.48 -15.29 -6.55
C ASP A 77 -16.90 -15.77 -6.93
#